data_AF-A0A194S5Y0-F1
#
_entry.id   AF-A0A194S5Y0-F1
#
_cell.length_a   1.000
_cell.length_b   1.000
_cell.length_c   1.000
_cell.angle_alpha   90.00
_cell.angle_beta   90.00
_cell.angle_gamma   90.00
#
_symmetry.space_group_name_H-M   'P 1'
#
loop_
_entity.id
_entity.type
_entity.pdbx_description
1 polymer ?
#
loop_
_entity_poly.entity_id
_entity_poly.type
_entity_poly.pdbx_seq_one_letter_code
_entity_poly.pdbx_strand_id
1 'polypeptide(L)' 'MGKVHGSLARAGKVKSQTPKVEPQEKKKKVTGRAKKRHLYNSRFVNVTAAPGAKVQRNKQPQGKSG' A
#
# COMPACT_ATOMS: atom_id res chain seq x y z
N MET A 1 37.82 -0.05 13.43
CA MET A 1 37.10 0.16 12.15
C MET A 1 35.90 1.07 12.41
N GLY A 2 36.04 2.36 12.12
CA GLY A 2 35.12 3.41 12.57
C GLY A 2 33.85 3.53 11.72
N LYS A 3 32.91 4.35 12.20
CA LYS A 3 31.67 4.71 11.52
C LYS A 3 32.02 5.64 10.34
N VAL A 4 31.95 5.12 9.11
CA VAL A 4 32.29 5.86 7.87
C VAL A 4 31.03 6.48 7.24
N HIS A 5 31.15 7.69 6.68
CA HIS A 5 30.09 8.40 5.93
C HIS A 5 29.86 7.83 4.52
N GLY A 6 28.80 8.29 3.84
CA GLY A 6 28.39 7.82 2.50
C GLY A 6 29.53 7.88 1.50
N SER A 7 29.88 6.75 0.88
CA SER A 7 30.86 6.66 -0.21
C SER A 7 30.26 5.94 -1.42
N LEU A 8 30.83 6.15 -2.61
CA LEU A 8 30.39 5.51 -3.85
C LEU A 8 30.41 3.97 -3.77
N ALA A 9 31.32 3.41 -2.97
CA ALA A 9 31.42 1.97 -2.70
C ALA A 9 30.18 1.37 -2.01
N ARG A 10 29.25 2.21 -1.50
CA ARG A 10 28.03 1.77 -0.82
C ARG A 10 26.77 1.93 -1.66
N ALA A 11 26.92 2.28 -2.94
CA ALA A 11 25.82 2.34 -3.89
C ALA A 11 25.12 0.97 -3.97
N GLY A 12 23.78 0.99 -4.01
CA GLY A 12 22.98 -0.24 -4.09
C GLY A 12 22.88 -1.06 -2.80
N LYS A 13 23.60 -0.71 -1.72
CA LYS A 13 23.64 -1.48 -0.44
C LYS A 13 22.26 -1.89 0.05
N VAL A 14 21.30 -0.96 0.08
CA VAL A 14 19.97 -1.24 0.65
C VAL A 14 19.18 -2.19 -0.25
N LYS A 15 19.24 -2.02 -1.57
CA LYS A 15 18.51 -2.86 -2.53
C LYS A 15 19.06 -4.28 -2.59
N SER A 16 20.37 -4.47 -2.42
CA SER A 16 20.98 -5.80 -2.35
C SER A 16 20.76 -6.48 -0.99
N GLN A 17 20.66 -5.71 0.10
CA GLN A 17 20.40 -6.23 1.44
C GLN A 17 18.95 -6.65 1.66
N THR A 18 17.99 -5.97 1.02
CA THR A 18 16.57 -6.32 1.17
C THR A 18 16.28 -7.69 0.54
N PRO A 19 15.61 -8.62 1.24
CA PRO A 19 15.21 -9.89 0.64
C PRO A 19 14.30 -9.62 -0.57
N LYS A 20 14.57 -10.31 -1.67
CA LYS A 20 13.75 -10.21 -2.87
C LYS A 20 12.44 -10.96 -2.63
N VAL A 21 11.37 -10.22 -2.39
CA VAL A 21 10.02 -10.78 -2.28
C VAL A 21 9.40 -10.84 -3.67
N GLU A 22 9.05 -12.05 -4.13
CA GLU A 22 8.36 -12.24 -5.39
C GLU A 22 6.92 -11.68 -5.33
N PRO A 23 6.40 -11.14 -6.44
CA PRO A 23 5.03 -10.65 -6.47
C PRO A 23 4.06 -11.82 -6.32
N GLN A 24 3.08 -11.66 -5.43
CA GLN A 24 2.01 -12.63 -5.28
C GLN A 24 1.17 -12.72 -6.56
N GLU A 25 0.73 -13.93 -6.89
CA GLU A 25 -0.24 -14.16 -7.96
C GLU A 25 -1.57 -13.47 -7.61
N LYS A 26 -2.06 -12.63 -8.54
CA LYS A 26 -3.30 -11.86 -8.37
C LYS A 26 -4.21 -12.06 -9.57
N LYS A 27 -5.50 -12.19 -9.29
CA LYS A 27 -6.54 -12.21 -10.34
C LYS A 27 -6.47 -10.93 -11.17
N LYS A 28 -6.86 -11.04 -12.44
CA LYS A 28 -6.91 -9.89 -13.36
C LYS A 28 -7.74 -8.76 -12.77
N LYS A 29 -7.21 -7.54 -12.83
CA LYS A 29 -7.90 -6.35 -12.31
C LYS A 29 -9.10 -6.03 -13.21
N VAL A 30 -10.24 -5.70 -12.60
CA VAL A 30 -11.38 -5.14 -13.34
C VAL A 30 -11.00 -3.76 -13.91
N THR A 31 -11.36 -3.52 -15.17
CA THR A 31 -11.01 -2.30 -15.91
C THR A 31 -12.27 -1.56 -16.40
N GLY A 32 -12.09 -0.31 -16.87
CA GLY A 32 -13.14 0.49 -17.52
C GLY A 32 -14.42 0.65 -16.70
N ARG A 33 -15.56 0.36 -17.33
CA ARG A 33 -16.90 0.51 -16.75
C ARG A 33 -17.11 -0.41 -15.53
N ALA A 34 -16.60 -1.64 -15.58
CA ALA A 34 -16.71 -2.59 -14.47
C ALA A 34 -16.01 -2.04 -13.22
N LYS A 35 -14.82 -1.44 -13.39
CA LYS A 35 -14.09 -0.78 -12.29
C LYS A 35 -14.88 0.41 -11.71
N LYS A 36 -15.48 1.24 -12.56
CA LYS A 36 -16.31 2.37 -12.12
C LYS A 36 -17.51 1.90 -11.29
N ARG A 37 -18.21 0.84 -11.72
CA ARG A 37 -19.32 0.23 -10.97
C ARG A 37 -18.86 -0.31 -9.62
N HIS A 38 -17.75 -1.05 -9.58
CA HIS A 38 -17.20 -1.56 -8.33
C HIS A 38 -16.81 -0.44 -7.35
N LEU A 39 -16.22 0.64 -7.85
CA LEU A 39 -15.87 1.81 -7.03
C LEU A 39 -17.09 2.56 -6.50
N TYR A 40 -18.15 2.69 -7.30
CA TYR A 40 -19.38 3.33 -6.84
C TYR A 40 -20.03 2.53 -5.70
N ASN A 41 -20.24 1.23 -5.92
CA ASN A 41 -20.85 0.36 -4.92
C ASN A 41 -20.04 0.34 -3.60
N SER A 42 -18.71 0.24 -3.71
CA SER A 42 -17.82 0.22 -2.53
C SER A 42 -17.70 1.56 -1.80
N ARG A 43 -18.04 2.70 -2.43
CA ARG A 43 -17.94 4.03 -1.81
C ARG A 43 -19.24 4.55 -1.24
N PHE A 44 -20.35 4.28 -1.92
CA PHE A 44 -21.61 4.98 -1.67
C PHE A 44 -22.75 4.04 -1.25
N VAL A 45 -22.77 2.80 -1.77
CA VAL A 45 -23.87 1.86 -1.49
C VAL A 45 -23.56 1.02 -0.26
N ASN A 46 -22.34 0.49 -0.17
CA ASN A 46 -21.97 -0.46 0.88
C ASN A 46 -21.31 0.19 2.11
N VAL A 47 -21.26 1.52 2.19
CA VAL A 47 -20.62 2.25 3.30
C VAL A 47 -21.65 3.08 4.03
N THR A 48 -21.89 2.76 5.30
CA THR A 48 -22.64 3.60 6.24
C THR A 48 -21.64 4.46 7.02
N ALA A 49 -21.54 5.74 6.66
CA ALA A 49 -20.77 6.71 7.44
C ALA A 49 -21.67 7.28 8.55
N ALA A 50 -21.17 7.32 9.79
CA ALA A 50 -21.80 8.10 10.84
C ALA A 50 -21.85 9.58 10.43
N PRO A 51 -22.88 10.35 10.83
CA PRO A 51 -22.93 11.78 10.54
C PRO A 51 -21.65 12.48 11.04
N GLY A 52 -20.99 13.21 10.14
CA GLY A 52 -19.72 13.91 10.40
C GLY A 52 -18.44 13.07 10.18
N ALA A 53 -18.54 11.76 9.94
CA ALA A 53 -17.37 10.91 9.73
C ALA A 53 -16.86 10.96 8.28
N LYS A 54 -15.55 11.20 8.09
CA LYS A 54 -14.88 11.04 6.79
C LYS A 54 -14.53 9.56 6.56
N VAL A 55 -15.03 8.97 5.48
CA VAL A 55 -14.72 7.58 5.10
C VAL A 55 -13.30 7.49 4.53
N GLN A 56 -12.40 6.76 5.20
CA GLN A 56 -11.02 6.54 4.76
C GLN A 56 -10.85 5.16 4.09
N ARG A 57 -10.46 5.14 2.81
CA ARG A 57 -10.42 3.91 1.99
C ARG A 57 -9.18 3.02 2.21
N ASN A 58 -8.12 3.55 2.81
CA ASN A 58 -6.87 2.82 3.05
C ASN A 58 -6.44 2.92 4.52
N LYS A 59 -7.40 2.78 5.44
CA LYS A 59 -7.09 2.71 6.87
C LYS A 59 -6.35 1.40 7.12
N GLN A 60 -5.09 1.50 7.53
CA GLN A 60 -4.31 0.33 7.93
C GLN A 60 -4.84 -0.17 9.28
N PRO A 61 -4.81 -1.49 9.54
CA PRO A 61 -4.96 -1.99 10.90
C PRO A 61 -3.86 -1.39 11.78
N GLN A 62 -4.12 -1.30 13.09
CA GLN A 62 -3.15 -0.74 14.03
C GLN A 62 -1.83 -1.50 13.95
N GLY A 63 -0.74 -0.74 13.78
CA GLY A 63 0.60 -1.30 13.78
C GLY A 63 1.07 -1.58 15.19
N LYS A 64 2.36 -1.91 15.33
CA LYS A 64 2.98 -2.15 16.64
C LYS A 64 2.96 -0.93 17.58
N SER A 65 2.68 0.26 17.05
CA SER A 65 2.60 1.53 17.77
C SER A 65 1.19 1.96 18.18
N GLY A 66 0.16 1.14 17.91
CA GLY A 66 -1.25 1.54 18.06
C GLY A 66 -1.76 2.40 16.91
#